data_AF-A0A1Z8U8M2-F1
#
_entry.id   AF-A0A1Z8U8M2-F1
#
_cell.length_a   1.000
_cell.length_b   1.000
_cell.length_c   1.000
_cell.angle_alpha   90.00
_cell.angle_beta   90.00
_cell.angle_gamma   90.00
#
_symmetry.space_group_name_H-M   'P 1'
#
loop_
_entity.id
_entity.type
_entity.pdbx_description
1 polymer ?
#
loop_
_entity_poly.entity_id
_entity_poly.type
_entity_poly.pdbx_seq_one_letter_code
_entity_poly.pdbx_strand_id
1 'polypeptide(L)'
;MNPYIGLSEKHFWKPSAAKFQESSFIEELWIPKFEISDNAAIITAGSCFAQNIGRWLKKNEFNWMNFPDSSKNSDKNQNRTEAPKFSFETGNIYTARQLRQWIAQALGDIKIIDTVLERDGRFYDAQRQMEEPCGFESHEDMLESKTKLLKNIKIGIETADIFIFTLGLTEGWEDRGGVAYSSAPGVIAGEFDASNHQFKNYSYHEILSDIVWVINRLKNVNNNLKFLTTVSPVPLTATASQNHVLVASTASKSVLRAVCEELIFEHNDVDYFPSFDLLTSHINVDSKFTDNLRTISSEGVEFVMKHFERSIGARTSDNLKDANTPAMHKKHLKSEIDLECEESLLENWAPREVNVNNQLYLIGDSQLGRLSAALNRSGVDHYGGGIMAGSAWTDQKFALDEEELFVPLETVEARKKWCETFAKLSSNSEQQKIIITNIGEQTHRSVTGYVEFVSKNCENKISDDSFMQFIKTQCNLQMQLLIKFCKLPNTKVIFVTDPPTQLFQQSLEDKLHFWRYYDKCISKVVKSIGCDVFNARVHFGDVGLPEKYFSGKHFNNGQVDWFHGGEAYYDDLGLALLEKINKKSYISAISHSDEMSNKLSA
;
A
#
# COMPACT_ATOMS: atom_id res chain seq x y z
N MET A 1 -10.75 -1.57 25.27
CA MET A 1 -11.01 -2.25 23.99
C MET A 1 -11.33 -1.15 22.99
N ASN A 2 -10.51 -0.96 21.96
CA ASN A 2 -10.76 0.05 20.92
C ASN A 2 -11.43 -0.64 19.70
N PRO A 3 -12.12 0.11 18.82
CA PRO A 3 -12.91 -0.49 17.73
C PRO A 3 -12.07 -1.00 16.55
N TYR A 4 -10.74 -0.83 16.55
CA TYR A 4 -9.85 -1.21 15.45
C TYR A 4 -9.14 -2.55 15.69
N ILE A 5 -9.20 -3.10 16.91
CA ILE A 5 -8.64 -4.42 17.24
C ILE A 5 -9.35 -5.51 16.43
N GLY A 6 -8.59 -6.29 15.68
CA GLY A 6 -9.08 -7.44 14.91
C GLY A 6 -9.63 -7.10 13.52
N LEU A 7 -9.53 -5.85 13.07
CA LEU A 7 -9.82 -5.48 11.68
C LEU A 7 -8.75 -6.04 10.73
N SER A 8 -9.12 -6.34 9.48
CA SER A 8 -8.20 -6.87 8.46
C SER A 8 -7.30 -5.79 7.83
N GLU A 9 -6.25 -6.19 7.11
CA GLU A 9 -5.23 -5.29 6.53
C GLU A 9 -5.80 -4.13 5.70
N LYS A 10 -6.91 -4.35 4.95
CA LYS A 10 -7.55 -3.29 4.15
C LYS A 10 -7.99 -2.05 4.93
N HIS A 11 -8.15 -2.15 6.25
CA HIS A 11 -8.53 -1.04 7.11
C HIS A 11 -7.34 -0.14 7.48
N PHE A 12 -6.12 -0.54 7.12
CA PHE A 12 -4.90 0.14 7.53
C PHE A 12 -4.02 0.50 6.34
N TRP A 13 -3.52 1.74 6.34
CA TRP A 13 -2.81 2.33 5.20
C TRP A 13 -1.54 1.55 4.79
N LYS A 14 -0.65 1.29 5.76
CA LYS A 14 0.64 0.63 5.51
C LYS A 14 0.49 -0.78 4.93
N PRO A 15 -0.31 -1.71 5.51
CA PRO A 15 -0.45 -3.05 4.97
C PRO A 15 -1.40 -3.14 3.76
N SER A 16 -2.08 -2.07 3.36
CA SER A 16 -2.95 -2.03 2.17
C SER A 16 -2.39 -1.07 1.12
N ALA A 17 -2.76 0.22 1.19
CA ALA A 17 -2.40 1.24 0.20
C ALA A 17 -0.90 1.34 -0.10
N ALA A 18 -0.03 1.24 0.90
CA ALA A 18 1.42 1.36 0.69
C ALA A 18 2.05 0.12 0.03
N LYS A 19 1.45 -1.08 0.16
CA LYS A 19 1.95 -2.32 -0.49
C LYS A 19 1.86 -2.26 -2.02
N PHE A 20 1.11 -1.33 -2.61
CA PHE A 20 1.08 -1.15 -4.07
C PHE A 20 2.44 -0.81 -4.67
N GLN A 21 3.40 -0.27 -3.90
CA GLN A 21 4.76 -0.09 -4.40
C GLN A 21 5.46 -1.42 -4.76
N GLU A 22 4.98 -2.53 -4.20
CA GLU A 22 5.54 -3.88 -4.37
C GLU A 22 4.67 -4.76 -5.28
N SER A 23 3.43 -4.35 -5.59
CA SER A 23 2.45 -5.12 -6.37
C SER A 23 1.64 -4.22 -7.30
N SER A 24 1.42 -4.64 -8.55
CA SER A 24 0.56 -3.92 -9.50
C SER A 24 -0.95 -4.02 -9.22
N PHE A 25 -1.33 -4.57 -8.06
CA PHE A 25 -2.72 -4.80 -7.66
C PHE A 25 -2.92 -4.54 -6.17
N ILE A 26 -4.00 -3.84 -5.81
CA ILE A 26 -4.40 -3.58 -4.42
C ILE A 26 -5.48 -4.60 -4.03
N GLU A 27 -5.14 -5.53 -3.15
CA GLU A 27 -6.06 -6.56 -2.67
C GLU A 27 -7.21 -5.96 -1.85
N GLU A 28 -8.40 -6.54 -2.01
CA GLU A 28 -9.65 -6.14 -1.34
C GLU A 28 -10.03 -4.64 -1.49
N LEU A 29 -9.45 -3.91 -2.45
CA LEU A 29 -9.80 -2.50 -2.70
C LEU A 29 -11.29 -2.34 -3.04
N TRP A 30 -11.83 -3.27 -3.81
CA TRP A 30 -13.24 -3.35 -4.12
C TRP A 30 -13.67 -4.81 -4.17
N ILE A 31 -14.67 -5.14 -3.36
CA ILE A 31 -15.38 -6.42 -3.36
C ILE A 31 -16.80 -6.09 -3.81
N PRO A 32 -17.23 -6.53 -5.01
CA PRO A 32 -18.56 -6.21 -5.51
C PRO A 32 -19.67 -6.60 -4.53
N LYS A 33 -20.62 -5.70 -4.26
CA LYS A 33 -21.81 -6.00 -3.43
C LYS A 33 -22.70 -7.08 -4.04
N PHE A 34 -22.60 -7.27 -5.34
CA PHE A 34 -23.35 -8.24 -6.11
C PHE A 34 -22.47 -8.83 -7.21
N GLU A 35 -22.81 -10.06 -7.59
CA GLU A 35 -22.14 -10.75 -8.69
C GLU A 35 -22.29 -9.99 -10.02
N ILE A 36 -21.18 -9.88 -10.74
CA ILE A 36 -21.07 -9.35 -12.10
C ILE A 36 -20.55 -10.49 -12.99
N SER A 37 -21.46 -11.33 -13.44
CA SER A 37 -21.13 -12.47 -14.30
C SER A 37 -20.99 -12.05 -15.77
N ASP A 38 -20.29 -12.85 -16.56
CA ASP A 38 -20.09 -12.62 -18.00
C ASP A 38 -21.37 -12.70 -18.83
N ASN A 39 -22.36 -13.46 -18.37
CA ASN A 39 -23.67 -13.62 -18.97
C ASN A 39 -24.72 -12.59 -18.52
N ALA A 40 -24.45 -11.78 -17.49
CA ALA A 40 -25.32 -10.68 -17.07
C ALA A 40 -25.45 -9.62 -18.16
N ALA A 41 -26.67 -9.18 -18.45
CA ALA A 41 -26.96 -8.13 -19.42
C ALA A 41 -26.51 -6.76 -18.88
N ILE A 42 -25.37 -6.26 -19.37
CA ILE A 42 -24.75 -5.02 -18.87
C ILE A 42 -24.97 -3.87 -19.84
N ILE A 43 -25.50 -2.75 -19.35
CA ILE A 43 -25.55 -1.47 -20.08
C ILE A 43 -24.61 -0.45 -19.43
N THR A 44 -24.01 0.41 -20.24
CA THR A 44 -23.09 1.46 -19.80
C THR A 44 -23.52 2.84 -20.29
N ALA A 45 -23.39 3.85 -19.44
CA ALA A 45 -23.55 5.25 -19.79
C ALA A 45 -22.65 6.16 -18.93
N GLY A 46 -22.42 7.39 -19.37
CA GLY A 46 -21.65 8.37 -18.61
C GLY A 46 -20.56 9.05 -19.44
N SER A 47 -19.51 9.51 -18.76
CA SER A 47 -18.38 10.23 -19.35
C SER A 47 -17.55 9.39 -20.34
N CYS A 48 -16.48 9.98 -20.90
CA CYS A 48 -15.53 9.29 -21.80
C CYS A 48 -14.98 7.99 -21.21
N PHE A 49 -14.82 7.91 -19.90
CA PHE A 49 -14.30 6.72 -19.24
C PHE A 49 -15.27 5.53 -19.30
N ALA A 50 -16.59 5.76 -19.43
CA ALA A 50 -17.58 4.71 -19.67
C ALA A 50 -17.30 3.93 -20.96
N GLN A 51 -16.69 4.58 -21.96
CA GLN A 51 -16.30 3.93 -23.21
C GLN A 51 -15.19 2.89 -22.97
N ASN A 52 -14.25 3.18 -22.07
CA ASN A 52 -13.19 2.22 -21.73
C ASN A 52 -13.77 0.99 -21.03
N ILE A 53 -14.76 1.18 -20.15
CA ILE A 53 -15.49 0.08 -19.50
C ILE A 53 -16.23 -0.75 -20.56
N GLY A 54 -17.00 -0.13 -21.44
CA GLY A 54 -17.73 -0.84 -22.50
C GLY A 54 -16.80 -1.63 -23.44
N ARG A 55 -15.67 -1.02 -23.86
CA ARG A 55 -14.64 -1.71 -24.66
C ARG A 55 -14.03 -2.89 -23.90
N TRP A 56 -13.75 -2.73 -22.61
CA TRP A 56 -13.19 -3.79 -21.79
C TRP A 56 -14.18 -4.96 -21.63
N LEU A 57 -15.46 -4.67 -21.34
CA LEU A 57 -16.51 -5.70 -21.23
C LEU A 57 -16.62 -6.50 -22.54
N LYS A 58 -16.72 -5.79 -23.67
CA LYS A 58 -16.79 -6.43 -24.99
C LYS A 58 -15.57 -7.28 -25.31
N LYS A 59 -14.36 -6.77 -25.02
CA LYS A 59 -13.10 -7.48 -25.27
C LYS A 59 -12.99 -8.76 -24.44
N ASN A 60 -13.55 -8.76 -23.24
CA ASN A 60 -13.54 -9.91 -22.32
C ASN A 60 -14.84 -10.72 -22.35
N GLU A 61 -15.60 -10.63 -23.46
CA GLU A 61 -16.76 -11.49 -23.75
C GLU A 61 -17.93 -11.40 -22.73
N PHE A 62 -17.99 -10.31 -21.96
CA PHE A 62 -19.18 -10.01 -21.16
C PHE A 62 -20.35 -9.66 -22.10
N ASN A 63 -21.56 -9.97 -21.66
CA ASN A 63 -22.83 -9.65 -22.32
C ASN A 63 -23.15 -8.14 -22.19
N TRP A 64 -22.28 -7.32 -22.80
CA TRP A 64 -22.45 -5.89 -22.91
C TRP A 64 -23.46 -5.56 -24.02
N MET A 65 -24.63 -5.07 -23.60
CA MET A 65 -25.71 -4.73 -24.50
C MET A 65 -25.43 -3.41 -25.21
N ASN A 66 -25.51 -3.44 -26.54
CA ASN A 66 -25.41 -2.28 -27.40
C ASN A 66 -26.64 -2.18 -28.32
N PHE A 67 -27.17 -0.97 -28.45
CA PHE A 67 -28.39 -0.70 -29.21
C PHE A 67 -28.10 0.34 -30.31
N PRO A 68 -27.33 -0.02 -31.36
CA PRO A 68 -26.96 0.91 -32.41
C PRO A 68 -28.17 1.36 -33.24
N ASP A 69 -28.07 2.55 -33.83
CA ASP A 69 -29.09 3.04 -34.78
C ASP A 69 -28.98 2.26 -36.11
N SER A 70 -29.89 1.31 -36.31
CA SER A 70 -29.94 0.47 -37.52
C SER A 70 -30.22 1.25 -38.81
N SER A 71 -30.69 2.50 -38.73
CA SER A 71 -30.93 3.35 -39.90
C SER A 71 -29.65 3.92 -40.53
N LYS A 72 -28.52 3.89 -39.82
CA LYS A 72 -27.20 4.32 -40.34
C LYS A 72 -26.45 3.23 -41.12
N ASN A 73 -27.05 2.04 -41.29
CA ASN A 73 -26.47 0.95 -42.09
C ASN A 73 -26.75 1.07 -43.61
N SER A 74 -27.45 2.11 -44.08
CA SER A 74 -27.82 2.25 -45.50
C SER A 74 -26.76 2.90 -46.38
N ASP A 75 -25.81 3.65 -45.82
CA ASP A 75 -24.74 4.28 -46.62
C ASP A 75 -23.51 3.37 -46.73
N LYS A 76 -23.44 2.66 -47.86
CA LYS A 76 -22.32 1.80 -48.28
C LYS A 76 -20.95 2.52 -48.41
N ASN A 77 -20.87 3.83 -48.14
CA ASN A 77 -19.68 4.66 -48.36
C ASN A 77 -19.04 5.25 -47.10
N GLN A 78 -19.60 5.03 -45.90
CA GLN A 78 -18.87 5.31 -44.66
C GLN A 78 -18.27 4.02 -44.11
N ASN A 79 -16.95 3.86 -44.27
CA ASN A 79 -16.16 2.87 -43.53
C ASN A 79 -16.31 3.12 -42.02
N ARG A 80 -17.39 2.64 -41.39
CA ARG A 80 -17.47 2.53 -39.94
C ARG A 80 -16.69 1.30 -39.51
N THR A 81 -15.38 1.45 -39.42
CA THR A 81 -14.49 0.46 -38.80
C THR A 81 -14.49 0.55 -37.28
N GLU A 82 -15.16 1.54 -36.69
CA GLU A 82 -15.14 1.76 -35.24
C GLU A 82 -16.28 1.02 -34.52
N ALA A 83 -15.89 0.21 -33.53
CA ALA A 83 -16.80 -0.50 -32.65
C ALA A 83 -17.72 0.49 -31.89
N PRO A 84 -18.95 0.06 -31.52
CA PRO A 84 -19.85 0.87 -30.70
C PRO A 84 -19.15 1.34 -29.42
N LYS A 85 -19.32 2.62 -29.08
CA LYS A 85 -18.65 3.28 -27.94
C LYS A 85 -19.50 3.35 -26.67
N PHE A 86 -20.83 3.25 -26.80
CA PHE A 86 -21.81 3.31 -25.70
C PHE A 86 -22.97 2.37 -25.95
N SER A 87 -23.69 1.97 -24.89
CA SER A 87 -24.91 1.14 -25.03
C SER A 87 -26.03 1.83 -25.81
N PHE A 88 -26.20 3.15 -25.65
CA PHE A 88 -27.35 3.90 -26.18
C PHE A 88 -27.01 4.97 -27.23
N GLU A 89 -25.79 5.00 -27.78
CA GLU A 89 -25.31 6.04 -28.72
C GLU A 89 -25.60 7.50 -28.29
N THR A 90 -25.79 7.78 -27.01
CA THR A 90 -26.05 9.12 -26.44
C THR A 90 -24.88 10.08 -26.59
N GLY A 91 -23.70 9.56 -26.94
CA GLY A 91 -22.44 10.22 -26.66
C GLY A 91 -22.16 10.19 -25.16
N ASN A 92 -21.21 11.03 -24.71
CA ASN A 92 -20.95 11.14 -23.28
C ASN A 92 -22.12 11.84 -22.57
N ILE A 93 -22.46 11.32 -21.41
CA ILE A 93 -23.34 11.96 -20.44
C ILE A 93 -22.44 12.48 -19.32
N TYR A 94 -22.23 13.79 -19.26
CA TYR A 94 -21.28 14.39 -18.33
C TYR A 94 -21.89 14.65 -16.95
N THR A 95 -23.17 15.04 -16.89
CA THR A 95 -23.82 15.46 -15.64
C THR A 95 -24.98 14.55 -15.26
N ALA A 96 -25.28 14.46 -13.95
CA ALA A 96 -26.44 13.72 -13.45
C ALA A 96 -27.77 14.28 -14.02
N ARG A 97 -27.85 15.60 -14.20
CA ARG A 97 -29.01 16.27 -14.81
C ARG A 97 -29.27 15.80 -16.24
N GLN A 98 -28.23 15.64 -17.06
CA GLN A 98 -28.37 15.08 -18.41
C GLN A 98 -28.91 13.65 -18.36
N LEU A 99 -28.37 12.79 -17.48
CA LEU A 99 -28.87 11.42 -17.33
C LEU A 99 -30.35 11.42 -16.96
N ARG A 100 -30.73 12.20 -15.96
CA ARG A 100 -32.13 12.35 -15.53
C ARG A 100 -33.04 12.74 -16.68
N GLN A 101 -32.64 13.71 -17.49
CA GLN A 101 -33.44 14.16 -18.64
C GLN A 101 -33.54 13.09 -19.74
N TRP A 102 -32.47 12.35 -20.01
CA TRP A 102 -32.52 11.21 -20.93
C TRP A 102 -33.50 10.13 -20.47
N ILE A 103 -33.46 9.77 -19.18
CA ILE A 103 -34.35 8.77 -18.60
C ILE A 103 -35.81 9.26 -18.58
N ALA A 104 -36.05 10.50 -18.15
CA ALA A 104 -37.40 11.08 -18.10
C ALA A 104 -38.06 11.12 -19.49
N GLN A 105 -37.31 11.43 -20.54
CA GLN A 105 -37.81 11.39 -21.92
C GLN A 105 -38.05 9.94 -22.39
N ALA A 106 -37.11 9.03 -22.13
CA ALA A 106 -37.19 7.64 -22.59
C ALA A 106 -38.38 6.89 -21.98
N LEU A 107 -38.75 7.24 -20.76
CA LEU A 107 -39.86 6.63 -20.03
C LEU A 107 -41.18 7.42 -20.14
N GLY A 108 -41.17 8.55 -20.87
CA GLY A 108 -42.36 9.36 -21.14
C GLY A 108 -42.84 10.23 -19.97
N ASP A 109 -41.98 10.48 -18.97
CA ASP A 109 -42.30 11.35 -17.83
C ASP A 109 -42.31 12.83 -18.24
N ILE A 110 -41.53 13.18 -19.27
CA ILE A 110 -41.55 14.50 -19.91
C ILE A 110 -41.64 14.33 -21.43
N LYS A 111 -42.05 15.41 -22.12
CA LYS A 111 -42.00 15.45 -23.59
C LYS A 111 -40.55 15.36 -24.08
N ILE A 112 -40.38 14.85 -25.30
CA ILE A 112 -39.09 14.88 -26.00
C ILE A 112 -38.65 16.34 -26.10
N ILE A 113 -37.42 16.59 -25.67
CA ILE A 113 -36.77 17.88 -25.76
C ILE A 113 -36.19 17.98 -27.18
N ASP A 114 -36.69 18.94 -27.96
CA ASP A 114 -36.36 19.15 -29.38
C ASP A 114 -35.39 20.31 -29.60
N THR A 115 -34.67 20.74 -28.55
CA THR A 115 -33.66 21.80 -28.64
C THR A 115 -32.60 21.46 -29.70
N VAL A 116 -32.57 22.26 -30.76
CA VAL A 116 -31.72 22.07 -31.93
C VAL A 116 -30.60 23.09 -31.97
N LEU A 117 -29.41 22.64 -32.34
CA LEU A 117 -28.26 23.48 -32.65
C LEU A 117 -27.92 23.32 -34.13
N GLU A 118 -27.59 24.42 -34.79
CA GLU A 118 -27.26 24.41 -36.21
C GLU A 118 -25.79 24.78 -36.44
N ARG A 119 -25.17 24.14 -37.43
CA ARG A 119 -23.84 24.51 -37.94
C ARG A 119 -23.72 24.04 -39.38
N ASP A 120 -23.32 24.94 -40.29
CA ASP A 120 -23.10 24.64 -41.72
C ASP A 120 -24.27 23.91 -42.40
N GLY A 121 -25.51 24.31 -42.08
CA GLY A 121 -26.72 23.71 -42.63
C GLY A 121 -27.02 22.29 -42.13
N ARG A 122 -26.36 21.86 -41.05
CA ARG A 122 -26.62 20.58 -40.36
C ARG A 122 -27.23 20.82 -38.98
N PHE A 123 -28.10 19.89 -38.58
CA PHE A 123 -28.85 19.95 -37.32
C PHE A 123 -28.24 19.02 -36.27
N TYR A 124 -28.15 19.47 -35.02
CA TYR A 124 -27.54 18.75 -33.92
C TYR A 124 -28.47 18.76 -32.71
N ASP A 125 -28.61 17.61 -32.04
CA ASP A 125 -29.36 17.51 -30.78
C ASP A 125 -28.53 18.09 -29.64
N ALA A 126 -29.01 19.16 -29.01
CA ALA A 126 -28.32 19.85 -27.93
C ALA A 126 -27.92 18.93 -26.76
N GLN A 127 -28.68 17.85 -26.52
CA GLN A 127 -28.44 16.92 -25.43
C GLN A 127 -27.51 15.75 -25.80
N ARG A 128 -27.22 15.54 -27.08
CA ARG A 128 -26.45 14.40 -27.58
C ARG A 128 -25.08 14.86 -28.07
N GLN A 129 -24.01 14.32 -27.49
CA GLN A 129 -22.67 14.56 -28.00
C GLN A 129 -22.43 13.69 -29.24
N MET A 130 -22.68 14.24 -30.42
CA MET A 130 -22.34 13.57 -31.68
C MET A 130 -20.86 13.77 -31.99
N GLU A 131 -20.16 12.68 -32.33
CA GLU A 131 -18.81 12.78 -32.87
C GLU A 131 -18.86 13.40 -34.28
N GLU A 132 -17.92 14.30 -34.56
CA GLU A 132 -17.83 14.94 -35.87
C GLU A 132 -17.44 13.95 -36.98
N PRO A 133 -17.88 14.16 -38.24
CA PRO A 133 -18.67 15.30 -38.74
C PRO A 133 -19.97 14.83 -39.40
N CYS A 134 -21.02 14.51 -38.63
CA CYS A 134 -22.32 14.16 -39.22
C CYS A 134 -23.50 14.67 -38.37
N GLY A 135 -23.72 15.98 -38.33
CA GLY A 135 -25.04 16.51 -37.97
C GLY A 135 -26.11 16.00 -38.97
N PHE A 136 -27.37 16.04 -38.56
CA PHE A 136 -28.50 15.57 -39.36
C PHE A 136 -28.82 16.51 -40.54
N GLU A 137 -29.44 15.96 -41.59
CA GLU A 137 -29.85 16.72 -42.79
C GLU A 137 -31.05 17.63 -42.52
N SER A 138 -31.93 17.21 -41.62
CA SER A 138 -33.07 17.99 -41.19
C SER A 138 -33.32 17.87 -39.68
N HIS A 139 -34.10 18.80 -39.14
CA HIS A 139 -34.61 18.71 -37.78
C HIS A 139 -35.48 17.45 -37.56
N GLU A 140 -36.22 17.02 -38.58
CA GLU A 140 -37.06 15.82 -38.50
C GLU A 140 -36.22 14.54 -38.40
N ASP A 141 -35.13 14.42 -39.17
CA ASP A 141 -34.20 13.28 -39.07
C ASP A 141 -33.53 13.20 -37.68
N MET A 142 -33.19 14.35 -37.11
CA MET A 142 -32.64 14.45 -35.75
C MET A 142 -33.65 13.91 -34.73
N LEU A 143 -34.91 14.36 -34.81
CA LEU A 143 -35.97 13.92 -33.91
C LEU A 143 -36.33 12.44 -34.09
N GLU A 144 -36.30 11.92 -35.32
CA GLU A 144 -36.52 10.50 -35.58
C GLU A 144 -35.40 9.66 -34.95
N SER A 145 -34.13 10.06 -35.13
CA SER A 145 -32.99 9.37 -34.49
C SER A 145 -33.07 9.46 -32.97
N LYS A 146 -33.45 10.62 -32.40
CA LYS A 146 -33.65 10.78 -30.96
C LYS A 146 -34.76 9.87 -30.45
N THR A 147 -35.89 9.77 -31.16
CA THR A 147 -37.02 8.91 -30.79
C THR A 147 -36.62 7.43 -30.77
N LYS A 148 -35.86 6.98 -31.77
CA LYS A 148 -35.29 5.61 -31.80
C LYS A 148 -34.36 5.36 -30.61
N LEU A 149 -33.47 6.32 -30.34
CA LEU A 149 -32.54 6.25 -29.21
C LEU A 149 -33.29 6.16 -27.87
N LEU A 150 -34.32 6.98 -27.66
CA LEU A 150 -35.14 6.94 -26.44
C LEU A 150 -35.84 5.58 -26.26
N LYS A 151 -36.32 4.98 -27.37
CA LYS A 151 -36.87 3.61 -27.34
C LYS A 151 -35.80 2.58 -26.97
N ASN A 152 -34.58 2.72 -27.49
CA ASN A 152 -33.46 1.83 -27.16
C ASN A 152 -33.04 1.96 -25.70
N ILE A 153 -33.02 3.18 -25.14
CA ILE A 153 -32.81 3.41 -23.70
C ILE A 153 -33.84 2.62 -22.89
N LYS A 154 -35.13 2.77 -23.22
CA LYS A 154 -36.22 2.06 -22.53
C LYS A 154 -36.03 0.54 -22.60
N ILE A 155 -35.78 -0.02 -23.79
CA ILE A 155 -35.57 -1.47 -23.97
C ILE A 155 -34.37 -1.94 -23.14
N GLY A 156 -33.23 -1.24 -23.20
CA GLY A 156 -32.06 -1.64 -22.45
C GLY A 156 -32.27 -1.61 -20.94
N ILE A 157 -33.06 -0.66 -20.43
CA ILE A 157 -33.43 -0.63 -19.00
C ILE A 157 -34.32 -1.82 -18.62
N GLU A 158 -35.31 -2.15 -19.46
CA GLU A 158 -36.23 -3.27 -19.25
C GLU A 158 -35.52 -4.62 -19.23
N THR A 159 -34.40 -4.77 -19.95
CA THR A 159 -33.70 -6.06 -20.12
C THR A 159 -32.38 -6.18 -19.39
N ALA A 160 -31.81 -5.09 -18.86
CA ALA A 160 -30.50 -5.13 -18.20
C ALA A 160 -30.57 -5.75 -16.80
N ASP A 161 -29.51 -6.46 -16.44
CA ASP A 161 -29.25 -6.89 -15.07
C ASP A 161 -28.44 -5.83 -14.31
N ILE A 162 -27.52 -5.15 -15.00
CA ILE A 162 -26.60 -4.18 -14.40
C ILE A 162 -26.52 -2.92 -15.27
N PHE A 163 -26.70 -1.77 -14.63
CA PHE A 163 -26.44 -0.46 -15.21
C PHE A 163 -25.17 0.16 -14.62
N ILE A 164 -24.14 0.29 -15.45
CA ILE A 164 -22.91 0.98 -15.08
C ILE A 164 -23.01 2.45 -15.47
N PHE A 165 -22.98 3.34 -14.48
CA PHE A 165 -22.97 4.78 -14.71
C PHE A 165 -21.66 5.43 -14.27
N THR A 166 -20.95 6.04 -15.22
CA THR A 166 -19.69 6.76 -14.93
C THR A 166 -19.94 8.26 -14.82
N LEU A 167 -19.88 8.79 -13.60
CA LEU A 167 -20.06 10.22 -13.32
C LEU A 167 -18.90 11.03 -13.91
N GLY A 168 -19.24 12.05 -14.70
CA GLY A 168 -18.28 12.85 -15.45
C GLY A 168 -17.87 14.11 -14.72
N LEU A 169 -18.79 15.05 -14.61
CA LEU A 169 -18.56 16.45 -14.25
C LEU A 169 -19.69 16.98 -13.36
N THR A 170 -19.36 17.89 -12.44
CA THR A 170 -20.34 18.77 -11.77
C THR A 170 -20.68 20.00 -12.61
N GLU A 171 -19.84 20.36 -13.58
CA GLU A 171 -20.06 21.50 -14.46
C GLU A 171 -20.85 21.09 -15.72
N GLY A 172 -21.78 21.94 -16.12
CA GLY A 172 -22.54 21.80 -17.35
C GLY A 172 -23.16 23.12 -17.78
N TRP A 173 -23.96 23.05 -18.83
CA TRP A 173 -24.68 24.18 -19.39
C TRP A 173 -26.16 23.85 -19.47
N GLU A 174 -26.99 24.81 -19.11
CA GLU A 174 -28.45 24.70 -19.21
C GLU A 174 -29.01 25.90 -19.99
N ASP A 175 -30.22 25.77 -20.53
CA ASP A 175 -31.02 26.93 -20.87
C ASP A 175 -31.79 27.43 -19.63
N ARG A 176 -32.48 28.57 -19.74
CA ARG A 176 -33.34 29.08 -18.66
C ARG A 176 -34.53 28.17 -18.33
N GLY A 177 -34.88 27.25 -19.22
CA GLY A 177 -35.89 26.22 -18.98
C GLY A 177 -35.36 25.02 -18.19
N GLY A 178 -34.05 24.96 -17.95
CA GLY A 178 -33.38 23.87 -17.25
C GLY A 178 -33.04 22.68 -18.14
N VAL A 179 -33.10 22.80 -19.47
CA VAL A 179 -32.60 21.75 -20.38
C VAL A 179 -31.09 21.69 -20.28
N ALA A 180 -30.53 20.54 -19.94
CA ALA A 180 -29.08 20.35 -19.83
C ALA A 180 -28.49 19.95 -21.19
N TYR A 181 -27.47 20.70 -21.61
CA TYR A 181 -26.78 20.54 -22.89
C TYR A 181 -25.58 19.61 -22.73
N SER A 182 -25.26 18.84 -23.77
CA SER A 182 -24.07 17.98 -23.83
C SER A 182 -22.76 18.78 -23.76
N SER A 183 -22.76 19.99 -24.32
CA SER A 183 -21.67 20.97 -24.26
C SER A 183 -22.25 22.38 -24.41
N ALA A 184 -21.47 23.43 -24.10
CA ALA A 184 -21.93 24.79 -24.34
C ALA A 184 -22.23 24.99 -25.84
N PRO A 185 -23.37 25.60 -26.21
CA PRO A 185 -23.60 26.04 -27.58
C PRO A 185 -22.42 26.87 -28.10
N GLY A 186 -21.99 26.61 -29.34
CA GLY A 186 -20.78 27.19 -29.93
C GLY A 186 -19.50 26.33 -29.79
N VAL A 187 -19.49 25.30 -28.92
CA VAL A 187 -18.34 24.36 -28.85
C VAL A 187 -18.40 23.33 -29.97
N ILE A 188 -19.57 22.71 -30.17
CA ILE A 188 -19.79 21.74 -31.26
C ILE A 188 -20.63 22.40 -32.36
N ALA A 189 -21.81 22.93 -32.02
CA ALA A 189 -22.73 23.57 -32.94
C ALA A 189 -23.54 24.67 -32.23
N GLY A 190 -24.28 25.46 -33.01
CA GLY A 190 -25.06 26.59 -32.51
C GLY A 190 -24.20 27.77 -32.05
N GLU A 191 -24.85 28.76 -31.46
CA GLU A 191 -24.21 29.99 -30.96
C GLU A 191 -24.48 30.18 -29.47
N PHE A 192 -23.49 30.70 -28.76
CA PHE A 192 -23.64 30.99 -27.34
C PHE A 192 -24.44 32.29 -27.12
N ASP A 193 -25.68 32.16 -26.66
CA ASP A 193 -26.49 33.26 -26.14
C ASP A 193 -26.46 33.34 -24.60
N ALA A 194 -25.80 34.36 -24.04
CA ALA A 194 -25.74 34.60 -22.60
C ALA A 194 -27.11 34.95 -21.96
N SER A 195 -28.09 35.33 -22.77
CA SER A 195 -29.45 35.59 -22.30
C SER A 195 -30.24 34.31 -22.07
N ASN A 196 -29.89 33.22 -22.74
CA ASN A 196 -30.59 31.93 -22.64
C ASN A 196 -29.73 30.85 -21.95
N HIS A 197 -28.45 30.76 -22.29
CA HIS A 197 -27.55 29.72 -21.80
C HIS A 197 -26.85 30.15 -20.51
N GLN A 198 -26.90 29.26 -19.52
CA GLN A 198 -26.31 29.49 -18.21
C GLN A 198 -25.32 28.38 -17.87
N PHE A 199 -24.17 28.80 -17.36
CA PHE A 199 -23.23 27.89 -16.72
C PHE A 199 -23.83 27.40 -15.40
N LYS A 200 -23.78 26.09 -15.17
CA LYS A 200 -24.23 25.45 -13.94
C LYS A 200 -23.14 24.55 -13.40
N ASN A 201 -22.69 24.84 -12.18
CA ASN A 201 -21.93 23.90 -11.38
C ASN A 201 -22.90 23.29 -10.35
N TYR A 202 -23.36 22.07 -10.60
CA TYR A 202 -24.35 21.40 -9.77
C TYR A 202 -23.75 21.11 -8.39
N SER A 203 -24.51 21.46 -7.35
CA SER A 203 -24.14 21.13 -5.97
C SER A 203 -24.29 19.64 -5.69
N TYR A 204 -23.67 19.19 -4.60
CA TYR A 204 -23.84 17.84 -4.06
C TYR A 204 -25.32 17.40 -4.01
N HIS A 205 -26.19 18.22 -3.43
CA HIS A 205 -27.61 17.89 -3.25
C HIS A 205 -28.36 17.79 -4.58
N GLU A 206 -28.05 18.63 -5.56
CA GLU A 206 -28.67 18.58 -6.88
C GLU A 206 -28.29 17.29 -7.62
N ILE A 207 -27.01 16.92 -7.56
CA ILE A 207 -26.49 15.69 -8.19
C ILE A 207 -27.08 14.45 -7.51
N LEU A 208 -27.04 14.40 -6.17
CA LEU A 208 -27.62 13.29 -5.41
C LEU A 208 -29.12 13.15 -5.71
N SER A 209 -29.87 14.26 -5.67
CA SER A 209 -31.31 14.26 -5.99
C SER A 209 -31.60 13.73 -7.39
N ASP A 210 -30.78 14.11 -8.38
CA ASP A 210 -30.94 13.62 -9.75
C ASP A 210 -30.65 12.13 -9.89
N ILE A 211 -29.59 11.62 -9.26
CA ILE A 211 -29.23 10.20 -9.34
C ILE A 211 -30.21 9.33 -8.54
N VAL A 212 -30.63 9.75 -7.36
CA VAL A 212 -31.67 9.05 -6.57
C VAL A 212 -32.98 9.00 -7.35
N TRP A 213 -33.36 10.10 -8.01
CA TRP A 213 -34.53 10.10 -8.89
C TRP A 213 -34.36 9.07 -10.03
N VAL A 214 -33.19 9.03 -10.68
CA VAL A 214 -32.90 8.07 -11.75
C VAL A 214 -33.00 6.63 -11.24
N ILE A 215 -32.34 6.30 -10.12
CA ILE A 215 -32.36 4.95 -9.53
C ILE A 215 -33.80 4.52 -9.26
N ASN A 216 -34.56 5.34 -8.51
CA ASN A 216 -35.95 5.04 -8.17
C ASN A 216 -36.81 4.87 -9.42
N ARG A 217 -36.61 5.75 -10.42
CA ARG A 217 -37.41 5.71 -11.64
C ARG A 217 -37.12 4.47 -12.48
N LEU A 218 -35.86 4.07 -12.58
CA LEU A 218 -35.43 2.88 -13.30
C LEU A 218 -35.87 1.60 -12.57
N LYS A 219 -35.84 1.59 -11.23
CA LYS A 219 -36.38 0.49 -10.42
C LYS A 219 -37.87 0.28 -10.58
N ASN A 220 -38.64 1.35 -10.81
CA ASN A 220 -40.06 1.22 -11.14
C ASN A 220 -40.30 0.52 -12.50
N VAL A 221 -39.31 0.50 -13.40
CA VAL A 221 -39.38 -0.22 -14.68
C VAL A 221 -38.81 -1.63 -14.54
N ASN A 222 -37.65 -1.75 -13.91
CA ASN A 222 -36.95 -3.00 -13.68
C ASN A 222 -36.45 -3.04 -12.23
N ASN A 223 -37.24 -3.68 -11.37
CA ASN A 223 -36.96 -3.75 -9.93
C ASN A 223 -35.68 -4.56 -9.61
N ASN A 224 -35.23 -5.41 -10.53
CA ASN A 224 -34.05 -6.25 -10.36
C ASN A 224 -32.75 -5.58 -10.83
N LEU A 225 -32.84 -4.44 -11.54
CA LEU A 225 -31.68 -3.74 -12.07
C LEU A 225 -30.72 -3.33 -10.95
N LYS A 226 -29.45 -3.71 -11.06
CA LYS A 226 -28.40 -3.30 -10.12
C LYS A 226 -27.59 -2.15 -10.71
N PHE A 227 -27.02 -1.31 -9.87
CA PHE A 227 -26.29 -0.12 -10.29
C PHE A 227 -24.83 -0.21 -9.88
N LEU A 228 -23.92 -0.05 -10.84
CA LEU A 228 -22.51 0.12 -10.56
C LEU A 228 -22.10 1.54 -10.94
N THR A 229 -21.83 2.37 -9.95
CA THR A 229 -21.37 3.74 -10.17
C THR A 229 -19.85 3.80 -10.16
N THR A 230 -19.28 4.78 -10.87
CA THR A 230 -17.86 5.08 -10.78
C THR A 230 -17.60 6.54 -11.17
N VAL A 231 -16.57 7.17 -10.64
CA VAL A 231 -16.19 8.55 -10.99
C VAL A 231 -15.10 8.51 -12.04
N SER A 232 -15.23 9.32 -13.09
CA SER A 232 -14.20 9.41 -14.11
C SER A 232 -12.90 10.02 -13.56
N PRO A 233 -11.74 9.37 -13.72
CA PRO A 233 -10.43 9.88 -13.30
C PRO A 233 -9.93 11.07 -14.13
N VAL A 234 -10.55 11.33 -15.29
CA VAL A 234 -10.07 12.32 -16.25
C VAL A 234 -10.40 13.74 -15.75
N PRO A 235 -9.40 14.62 -15.55
CA PRO A 235 -9.63 16.02 -15.16
C PRO A 235 -10.41 16.81 -16.23
N LEU A 236 -10.94 17.98 -15.85
CA LEU A 236 -11.58 18.88 -16.81
C LEU A 236 -10.54 19.40 -17.80
N THR A 237 -10.87 19.39 -19.09
CA THR A 237 -10.07 20.07 -20.11
C THR A 237 -10.13 21.60 -19.91
N ALA A 238 -11.29 22.13 -19.53
CA ALA A 238 -11.53 23.53 -19.24
C ALA A 238 -12.66 23.67 -18.19
N THR A 239 -12.64 24.76 -17.42
CA THR A 239 -13.71 25.15 -16.49
C THR A 239 -14.27 26.50 -16.90
N ALA A 240 -15.59 26.67 -16.76
CA ALA A 240 -16.25 27.97 -16.94
C ALA A 240 -16.42 28.73 -15.61
N SER A 241 -15.91 28.16 -14.50
CA SER A 241 -15.79 28.87 -13.22
C SER A 241 -14.63 29.88 -13.24
N GLN A 242 -14.55 30.72 -12.21
CA GLN A 242 -13.41 31.64 -12.01
C GLN A 242 -12.21 30.96 -11.34
N ASN A 243 -12.27 29.65 -11.08
CA ASN A 243 -11.20 28.91 -10.44
C ASN A 243 -10.17 28.42 -11.45
N HIS A 244 -8.95 28.14 -10.99
CA HIS A 244 -7.97 27.41 -11.80
C HIS A 244 -8.50 26.01 -12.13
N VAL A 245 -8.30 25.54 -13.37
CA VAL A 245 -8.85 24.27 -13.86
C VAL A 245 -8.47 23.06 -13.00
N LEU A 246 -7.27 23.07 -12.40
CA LEU A 246 -6.84 22.04 -11.44
C LEU A 246 -7.72 21.99 -10.17
N VAL A 247 -8.03 23.17 -9.61
CA VAL A 247 -8.87 23.29 -8.41
C VAL A 247 -10.31 22.91 -8.74
N ALA A 248 -10.84 23.39 -9.86
CA ALA A 248 -12.17 23.02 -10.34
C ALA A 248 -12.29 21.51 -10.61
N SER A 249 -11.27 20.90 -11.22
CA SER A 249 -11.22 19.45 -11.45
C SER A 249 -11.25 18.66 -10.16
N THR A 250 -10.40 19.02 -9.20
CA THR A 250 -10.34 18.34 -7.90
C THR A 250 -11.67 18.44 -7.17
N ALA A 251 -12.28 19.63 -7.13
CA ALA A 251 -13.57 19.85 -6.50
C ALA A 251 -14.69 19.05 -7.19
N SER A 252 -14.76 19.08 -8.53
CA SER A 252 -15.75 18.36 -9.32
C SER A 252 -15.72 16.86 -9.02
N LYS A 253 -14.55 16.22 -9.10
CA LYS A 253 -14.44 14.78 -8.85
C LYS A 253 -14.70 14.40 -7.39
N SER A 254 -14.26 15.22 -6.45
CA SER A 254 -14.48 14.99 -5.02
C SER A 254 -15.97 15.03 -4.66
N VAL A 255 -16.73 15.98 -5.22
CA VAL A 255 -18.18 16.05 -5.03
C VAL A 255 -18.87 14.83 -5.63
N LEU A 256 -18.51 14.42 -6.85
CA LEU A 256 -19.09 13.22 -7.47
C LEU A 256 -18.76 11.95 -6.67
N ARG A 257 -17.53 11.84 -6.14
CA ARG A 257 -17.11 10.71 -5.30
C ARG A 257 -17.90 10.68 -3.98
N ALA A 258 -18.16 11.83 -3.37
CA ALA A 258 -19.00 11.93 -2.19
C ALA A 258 -20.45 11.51 -2.49
N VAL A 259 -21.01 11.89 -3.64
CA VAL A 259 -22.36 11.45 -4.05
C VAL A 259 -22.41 9.92 -4.20
N CYS A 260 -21.40 9.30 -4.82
CA CYS A 260 -21.35 7.84 -4.91
C CYS A 260 -21.33 7.17 -3.53
N GLU A 261 -20.63 7.76 -2.55
CA GLU A 261 -20.59 7.24 -1.17
C GLU A 261 -21.97 7.24 -0.51
N GLU A 262 -22.72 8.33 -0.67
CA GLU A 262 -24.08 8.41 -0.15
C GLU A 262 -25.01 7.38 -0.80
N LEU A 263 -24.90 7.20 -2.13
CA LEU A 263 -25.71 6.24 -2.85
C LEU A 263 -25.46 4.80 -2.39
N ILE A 264 -24.21 4.41 -2.12
CA ILE A 264 -23.92 3.06 -1.60
C ILE A 264 -24.43 2.87 -0.17
N PHE A 265 -24.56 3.94 0.61
CA PHE A 265 -25.10 3.90 1.96
C PHE A 265 -26.63 3.78 1.95
N GLU A 266 -27.31 4.54 1.08
CA GLU A 266 -28.77 4.56 0.99
C GLU A 266 -29.36 3.36 0.23
N HIS A 267 -28.61 2.76 -0.70
CA HIS A 267 -29.12 1.71 -1.60
C HIS A 267 -28.27 0.44 -1.59
N ASN A 268 -28.88 -0.70 -1.22
CA ASN A 268 -28.21 -2.01 -1.16
C ASN A 268 -27.84 -2.60 -2.53
N ASP A 269 -28.51 -2.16 -3.58
CA ASP A 269 -28.34 -2.57 -4.98
C ASP A 269 -27.54 -1.57 -5.81
N VAL A 270 -26.94 -0.58 -5.14
CA VAL A 270 -25.97 0.34 -5.72
C VAL A 270 -24.59 0.04 -5.14
N ASP A 271 -23.61 -0.09 -6.01
CA ASP A 271 -22.20 -0.27 -5.67
C ASP A 271 -21.32 0.79 -6.36
N TYR A 272 -20.06 0.90 -5.91
CA TYR A 272 -19.09 1.85 -6.42
C TYR A 272 -17.77 1.16 -6.80
N PHE A 273 -17.36 1.28 -8.06
CA PHE A 273 -16.04 0.86 -8.51
C PHE A 273 -15.03 2.03 -8.39
N PRO A 274 -13.91 1.89 -7.64
CA PRO A 274 -12.99 2.98 -7.32
C PRO A 274 -11.99 3.34 -8.43
N SER A 275 -12.48 3.60 -9.66
CA SER A 275 -11.61 3.94 -10.79
C SER A 275 -10.93 5.32 -10.66
N PHE A 276 -11.60 6.29 -10.05
CA PHE A 276 -11.03 7.60 -9.71
C PHE A 276 -9.92 7.44 -8.66
N ASP A 277 -10.23 6.76 -7.57
CA ASP A 277 -9.33 6.57 -6.42
C ASP A 277 -8.03 5.85 -6.82
N LEU A 278 -8.12 4.85 -7.72
CA LEU A 278 -6.97 4.13 -8.28
C LEU A 278 -5.98 5.03 -9.04
N LEU A 279 -6.45 6.10 -9.67
CA LEU A 279 -5.63 6.96 -10.53
C LEU A 279 -5.25 8.29 -9.89
N THR A 280 -6.06 8.78 -8.96
CA THR A 280 -5.80 10.07 -8.29
C THR A 280 -5.21 9.91 -6.89
N SER A 281 -5.10 8.69 -6.37
CA SER A 281 -4.30 8.46 -5.17
C SER A 281 -2.82 8.71 -5.44
N HIS A 282 -2.13 9.26 -4.44
CA HIS A 282 -0.68 9.50 -4.44
C HIS A 282 0.15 8.21 -4.42
N ILE A 283 -0.53 7.06 -4.39
CA ILE A 283 0.03 5.72 -4.54
C ILE A 283 0.77 5.58 -5.89
N ASN A 284 0.40 6.39 -6.89
CA ASN A 284 1.11 6.50 -8.17
C ASN A 284 2.18 7.62 -8.13
N VAL A 285 3.37 7.29 -7.61
CA VAL A 285 4.66 7.90 -8.04
C VAL A 285 4.80 9.42 -7.86
N ASP A 286 4.32 10.00 -6.75
CA ASP A 286 4.66 11.41 -6.42
C ASP A 286 5.80 11.47 -5.39
N SER A 287 6.93 12.06 -5.79
CA SER A 287 8.11 12.29 -4.92
C SER A 287 7.86 13.28 -3.77
N LYS A 288 6.66 13.86 -3.69
CA LYS A 288 6.22 14.77 -2.64
C LYS A 288 5.69 14.05 -1.39
N PHE A 289 5.60 12.74 -1.40
CA PHE A 289 5.34 11.92 -0.21
C PHE A 289 6.61 11.12 0.15
N THR A 290 6.77 10.77 1.43
CA THR A 290 7.80 9.82 1.87
C THR A 290 7.43 8.39 1.47
N ASP A 291 8.35 7.44 1.63
CA ASP A 291 8.19 6.04 1.17
C ASP A 291 6.92 5.35 1.71
N ASN A 292 6.35 5.80 2.84
CA ASN A 292 5.08 5.29 3.36
C ASN A 292 3.84 5.71 2.56
N LEU A 293 3.99 6.54 1.52
CA LEU A 293 2.93 7.12 0.71
C LEU A 293 1.83 7.79 1.56
N ARG A 294 2.17 8.33 2.72
CA ARG A 294 1.20 8.97 3.65
C ARG A 294 1.71 10.32 4.10
N THR A 295 2.95 10.38 4.54
CA THR A 295 3.58 11.60 5.05
C THR A 295 4.11 12.43 3.88
N ILE A 296 3.82 13.73 3.86
CA ILE A 296 4.35 14.65 2.84
C ILE A 296 5.85 14.88 3.11
N SER A 297 6.69 14.79 2.08
CA SER A 297 8.12 15.06 2.17
C SER A 297 8.39 16.56 2.39
N SER A 298 9.59 16.91 2.88
CA SER A 298 9.96 18.32 3.08
C SER A 298 9.92 19.10 1.76
N GLU A 299 10.30 18.46 0.66
CA GLU A 299 10.22 18.97 -0.71
C GLU A 299 8.77 19.20 -1.14
N GLY A 300 7.85 18.29 -0.75
CA GLY A 300 6.42 18.43 -0.96
C GLY A 300 5.82 19.64 -0.23
N VAL A 301 6.16 19.80 1.05
CA VAL A 301 5.74 20.97 1.85
C VAL A 301 6.29 22.25 1.25
N GLU A 302 7.59 22.31 0.92
CA GLU A 302 8.22 23.49 0.32
C GLU A 302 7.56 23.86 -1.01
N PHE A 303 7.22 22.87 -1.84
CA PHE A 303 6.51 23.08 -3.10
C PHE A 303 5.15 23.76 -2.89
N VAL A 304 4.34 23.29 -1.92
CA VAL A 304 3.04 23.90 -1.60
C VAL A 304 3.23 25.30 -1.04
N MET A 305 4.17 25.49 -0.11
CA MET A 305 4.41 26.79 0.53
C MET A 305 4.93 27.85 -0.45
N LYS A 306 5.72 27.46 -1.46
CA LYS A 306 6.15 28.37 -2.54
C LYS A 306 4.98 28.92 -3.35
N HIS A 307 3.93 28.13 -3.59
CA HIS A 307 2.72 28.62 -4.25
C HIS A 307 1.96 29.58 -3.33
N PHE A 308 1.78 29.21 -2.06
CA PHE A 308 1.14 30.05 -1.06
C PHE A 308 1.80 31.43 -0.94
N GLU A 309 3.13 31.46 -0.75
CA GLU A 309 3.93 32.68 -0.61
C GLU A 309 3.76 33.61 -1.81
N ARG A 310 3.88 33.06 -3.03
CA ARG A 310 3.69 33.81 -4.27
C ARG A 310 2.26 34.35 -4.41
N SER A 311 1.25 33.55 -4.07
CA SER A 311 -0.15 33.95 -4.17
C SER A 311 -0.55 35.07 -3.21
N ILE A 312 0.07 35.16 -2.03
CA ILE A 312 -0.20 36.24 -1.07
C ILE A 312 0.69 37.49 -1.28
N GLY A 313 1.57 37.47 -2.30
CA GLY A 313 2.45 38.59 -2.60
C GLY A 313 3.56 38.82 -1.58
N ALA A 314 3.87 37.81 -0.74
CA ALA A 314 5.03 37.85 0.13
C ALA A 314 6.29 37.83 -0.74
N ARG A 315 6.94 38.98 -0.89
CA ARG A 315 8.21 39.09 -1.59
C ARG A 315 9.32 38.67 -0.63
N THR A 316 10.03 37.58 -0.91
CA THR A 316 11.46 37.56 -0.61
C THR A 316 12.11 38.67 -1.44
N SER A 317 12.96 39.46 -0.80
CA SER A 317 13.71 40.56 -1.38
C SER A 317 14.62 40.11 -2.53
N ASP A 318 14.08 40.00 -3.75
CA ASP A 318 14.85 39.88 -5.00
C ASP A 318 15.37 41.25 -5.46
N ASN A 319 16.15 41.88 -4.58
CA ASN A 319 17.05 42.98 -4.92
C ASN A 319 18.29 42.81 -4.07
N LEU A 320 19.23 41.99 -4.55
CA LEU A 320 20.67 42.06 -4.28
C LEU A 320 21.36 41.08 -5.25
N LYS A 321 21.47 41.48 -6.52
CA LYS A 321 22.61 41.08 -7.34
C LYS A 321 23.75 42.07 -7.03
N ASP A 322 24.93 41.50 -6.84
CA ASP A 322 26.25 42.13 -6.62
C ASP A 322 26.64 42.55 -5.19
N ALA A 323 27.34 41.65 -4.49
CA ALA A 323 28.68 41.91 -3.92
C ALA A 323 29.28 40.65 -3.26
N ASN A 324 30.53 40.35 -3.60
CA ASN A 324 31.43 39.36 -2.97
C ASN A 324 31.48 39.45 -1.43
N THR A 325 31.32 38.34 -0.70
CA THR A 325 32.20 37.84 0.40
C THR A 325 31.67 36.52 1.01
N PRO A 326 32.49 35.70 1.73
CA PRO A 326 32.38 34.25 1.80
C PRO A 326 31.59 33.71 3.01
N ALA A 327 31.27 32.42 2.91
CA ALA A 327 30.57 31.54 3.83
C ALA A 327 30.66 31.87 5.33
N MET A 328 29.51 31.92 6.01
CA MET A 328 29.38 31.46 7.41
C MET A 328 27.93 31.12 7.79
N HIS A 329 27.78 29.89 8.29
CA HIS A 329 26.70 29.33 9.11
C HIS A 329 25.25 29.27 8.56
N LYS A 330 24.94 28.10 7.98
CA LYS A 330 23.63 27.45 8.17
C LYS A 330 23.37 27.28 9.67
N LYS A 331 22.63 28.20 10.27
CA LYS A 331 21.89 27.92 11.50
C LYS A 331 20.55 27.36 11.02
N HIS A 332 20.48 26.04 10.83
CA HIS A 332 19.21 25.37 10.56
C HIS A 332 18.26 25.71 11.71
N LEU A 333 17.19 26.44 11.38
CA LEU A 333 16.07 26.62 12.29
C LEU A 333 15.54 25.23 12.63
N LYS A 334 15.86 24.83 13.84
CA LYS A 334 15.20 23.77 14.57
C LYS A 334 13.85 24.35 15.00
N SER A 335 12.81 24.05 14.23
CA SER A 335 11.44 24.06 14.71
C SER A 335 10.79 22.77 14.24
N GLU A 336 11.15 21.69 14.94
CA GLU A 336 10.25 20.58 15.21
C GLU A 336 8.91 21.18 15.65
N ILE A 337 7.90 21.08 14.81
CA ILE A 337 6.55 20.87 15.33
C ILE A 337 6.45 19.36 15.44
N ASP A 338 6.76 18.83 16.63
CA ASP A 338 6.26 17.54 17.09
C ASP A 338 4.72 17.60 17.04
N LEU A 339 4.16 17.30 15.88
CA LEU A 339 2.78 16.85 15.75
C LEU A 339 2.83 15.33 15.94
N GLU A 340 2.94 14.89 17.21
CA GLU A 340 2.45 13.57 17.58
C GLU A 340 0.95 13.54 17.28
N CYS A 341 0.61 13.08 16.08
CA CYS A 341 -0.76 12.98 15.61
C CYS A 341 -1.37 11.69 16.20
N GLU A 342 -2.57 11.76 16.78
CA GLU A 342 -3.35 10.60 17.27
C GLU A 342 -3.49 9.50 16.20
N GLU A 343 -3.38 9.86 14.91
CA GLU A 343 -3.40 8.94 13.78
C GLU A 343 -2.23 7.94 13.75
N SER A 344 -1.05 8.32 14.24
CA SER A 344 0.11 7.41 14.32
C SER A 344 -0.13 6.25 15.31
N LEU A 345 -1.00 6.45 16.29
CA LEU A 345 -1.45 5.40 17.22
C LEU A 345 -2.45 4.45 16.56
N LEU A 346 -3.21 4.89 15.53
CA LEU A 346 -4.14 4.03 14.78
C LEU A 346 -3.39 3.00 13.93
N GLU A 347 -2.22 3.36 13.41
CA GLU A 347 -1.31 2.40 12.76
C GLU A 347 -0.83 1.31 13.72
N ASN A 348 -0.92 1.54 15.04
CA ASN A 348 -0.61 0.53 16.03
C ASN A 348 -1.67 -0.58 16.17
N TRP A 349 -2.86 -0.37 15.61
CA TRP A 349 -3.98 -1.31 15.70
C TRP A 349 -4.27 -2.05 14.40
N ALA A 350 -3.47 -1.79 13.36
CA ALA A 350 -3.37 -2.72 12.23
C ALA A 350 -3.21 -4.14 12.76
N PRO A 351 -3.72 -5.20 12.09
CA PRO A 351 -3.35 -6.55 12.42
C PRO A 351 -1.83 -6.62 12.31
N ARG A 352 -1.22 -6.47 13.47
CA ARG A 352 0.20 -6.58 13.68
C ARG A 352 0.40 -8.04 13.85
N GLU A 353 1.07 -8.59 12.86
CA GLU A 353 2.19 -9.44 13.14
C GLU A 353 2.69 -9.36 14.60
N VAL A 354 2.71 -10.53 15.22
CA VAL A 354 2.96 -10.90 16.63
C VAL A 354 3.43 -9.78 17.58
N ASN A 355 2.53 -9.37 18.49
CA ASN A 355 2.83 -8.39 19.54
C ASN A 355 3.57 -9.03 20.73
N VAL A 356 4.83 -8.67 20.93
CA VAL A 356 5.61 -9.00 22.13
C VAL A 356 5.45 -7.84 23.11
N ASN A 357 4.96 -8.11 24.33
CA ASN A 357 4.73 -7.10 25.38
C ASN A 357 6.04 -6.45 25.92
N ASN A 358 7.17 -6.69 25.26
CA ASN A 358 8.52 -6.31 25.65
C ASN A 358 9.18 -5.61 24.48
N GLN A 359 10.00 -4.58 24.74
CA GLN A 359 10.77 -3.92 23.70
C GLN A 359 11.92 -4.83 23.26
N LEU A 360 11.85 -5.34 22.04
CA LEU A 360 12.83 -6.28 21.50
C LEU A 360 13.98 -5.55 20.81
N TYR A 361 15.22 -5.90 21.18
CA TYR A 361 16.44 -5.36 20.59
C TYR A 361 17.30 -6.52 20.09
N LEU A 362 17.69 -6.47 18.83
CA LEU A 362 18.62 -7.40 18.22
C LEU A 362 19.99 -6.71 18.12
N ILE A 363 21.00 -7.27 18.77
CA ILE A 363 22.34 -6.68 18.77
C ILE A 363 23.36 -7.79 18.52
N GLY A 364 23.91 -7.85 17.31
CA GLY A 364 24.93 -8.85 16.99
C GLY A 364 25.42 -8.74 15.56
N ASP A 365 25.66 -9.89 14.94
CA ASP A 365 26.19 -9.97 13.59
C ASP A 365 25.14 -10.28 12.50
N SER A 366 25.59 -10.75 11.33
CA SER A 366 24.72 -11.09 10.21
C SER A 366 23.62 -12.09 10.55
N GLN A 367 23.78 -12.93 11.58
CA GLN A 367 22.71 -13.82 12.02
C GLN A 367 21.55 -13.05 12.66
N LEU A 368 21.86 -12.05 13.47
CA LEU A 368 20.86 -11.16 14.06
C LEU A 368 20.21 -10.28 12.97
N GLY A 369 20.93 -10.01 11.88
CA GLY A 369 20.33 -9.44 10.66
C GLY A 369 19.35 -10.37 9.95
N ARG A 370 19.66 -11.67 9.84
CA ARG A 370 18.73 -12.67 9.25
C ARG A 370 17.53 -12.93 10.16
N LEU A 371 17.74 -12.96 11.48
CA LEU A 371 16.67 -13.02 12.47
C LEU A 371 15.79 -11.76 12.43
N SER A 372 16.38 -10.57 12.25
CA SER A 372 15.63 -9.32 12.03
C SER A 372 14.71 -9.43 10.83
N ALA A 373 15.21 -9.94 9.70
CA ALA A 373 14.39 -10.17 8.51
C ALA A 373 13.25 -11.17 8.78
N ALA A 374 13.51 -12.26 9.51
CA ALA A 374 12.47 -13.23 9.89
C ALA A 374 11.41 -12.64 10.83
N LEU A 375 11.84 -11.85 11.81
CA LEU A 375 10.95 -11.15 12.73
C LEU A 375 10.15 -10.06 12.02
N ASN A 376 10.69 -9.40 10.99
CA ASN A 376 9.93 -8.47 10.15
C ASN A 376 8.90 -9.18 9.26
N ARG A 377 9.21 -10.38 8.73
CA ARG A 377 8.25 -11.24 8.00
C ARG A 377 7.17 -11.87 8.89
N SER A 378 7.41 -11.84 10.20
CA SER A 378 6.47 -12.23 11.24
C SER A 378 6.00 -11.00 12.04
N GLY A 379 6.32 -9.80 11.52
CA GLY A 379 6.25 -8.41 12.02
C GLY A 379 6.18 -8.23 13.51
N VAL A 380 7.07 -8.91 14.18
CA VAL A 380 7.47 -8.57 15.53
C VAL A 380 8.24 -7.26 15.47
N ASP A 381 7.68 -6.22 16.06
CA ASP A 381 8.36 -4.94 16.25
C ASP A 381 9.67 -5.16 17.05
N HIS A 382 10.78 -4.69 16.51
CA HIS A 382 12.08 -4.75 17.17
C HIS A 382 13.02 -3.64 16.67
N TYR A 383 14.10 -3.42 17.41
CA TYR A 383 15.15 -2.47 17.06
C TYR A 383 16.49 -3.20 16.83
N GLY A 384 17.34 -2.67 15.97
CA GLY A 384 18.66 -3.22 15.69
C GLY A 384 18.67 -4.34 14.65
N GLY A 385 19.58 -5.30 14.82
CA GLY A 385 19.85 -6.40 13.89
C GLY A 385 21.35 -6.74 13.88
N GLY A 386 21.90 -6.95 12.68
CA GLY A 386 23.34 -7.07 12.49
C GLY A 386 24.03 -5.71 12.54
N ILE A 387 24.60 -5.37 13.69
CA ILE A 387 25.27 -4.09 13.96
C ILE A 387 26.67 -4.06 13.34
N MET A 388 27.44 -5.13 13.52
CA MET A 388 28.78 -5.30 12.95
C MET A 388 28.95 -6.70 12.36
N ALA A 389 29.91 -6.91 11.47
CA ALA A 389 30.22 -8.25 11.00
C ALA A 389 30.79 -9.14 12.13
N GLY A 390 30.58 -10.46 12.04
CA GLY A 390 31.14 -11.41 13.01
C GLY A 390 32.67 -11.31 13.12
N SER A 391 33.36 -11.05 12.01
CA SER A 391 34.80 -10.81 12.01
C SER A 391 35.18 -9.56 12.79
N ALA A 392 34.43 -8.47 12.70
CA ALA A 392 34.67 -7.24 13.44
C ALA A 392 34.45 -7.40 14.96
N TRP A 393 33.45 -8.20 15.36
CA TRP A 393 33.30 -8.60 16.76
C TRP A 393 34.50 -9.40 17.26
N THR A 394 34.98 -10.36 16.47
CA THR A 394 36.14 -11.20 16.83
C THR A 394 37.44 -10.40 16.88
N ASP A 395 37.64 -9.49 15.92
CA ASP A 395 38.82 -8.63 15.80
C ASP A 395 38.76 -7.43 16.77
N GLN A 396 37.77 -7.37 17.66
CA GLN A 396 37.57 -6.31 18.65
C GLN A 396 37.53 -4.89 18.06
N LYS A 397 36.87 -4.73 16.90
CA LYS A 397 36.68 -3.43 16.24
C LYS A 397 35.55 -2.62 16.90
N PHE A 398 35.59 -2.51 18.22
CA PHE A 398 34.72 -1.67 19.02
C PHE A 398 35.42 -1.22 20.30
N ALA A 399 35.01 -0.07 20.83
CA ALA A 399 35.43 0.40 22.15
C ALA A 399 34.25 0.37 23.12
N LEU A 400 34.47 -0.01 24.38
CA LEU A 400 33.47 0.17 25.42
C LEU A 400 33.34 1.65 25.77
N ASP A 401 32.12 2.09 26.04
CA ASP A 401 31.79 3.47 26.37
C ASP A 401 30.84 3.51 27.57
N GLU A 402 30.89 4.56 28.37
CA GLU A 402 30.02 4.69 29.56
C GLU A 402 28.68 5.36 29.24
N GLU A 403 28.61 6.20 28.20
CA GLU A 403 27.40 6.91 27.81
C GLU A 403 26.60 6.09 26.79
N GLU A 404 27.28 5.48 25.81
CA GLU A 404 26.66 4.76 24.70
C GLU A 404 26.80 3.22 24.79
N LEU A 405 27.28 2.69 25.92
CA LEU A 405 27.65 1.28 26.14
C LEU A 405 28.87 0.80 25.33
N PHE A 406 28.88 1.06 24.02
CA PHE A 406 30.02 0.83 23.14
C PHE A 406 29.98 1.69 21.88
N VAL A 407 31.09 1.77 21.16
CA VAL A 407 31.26 2.47 19.89
C VAL A 407 31.74 1.47 18.84
N PRO A 408 30.96 1.18 17.78
CA PRO A 408 31.45 0.44 16.62
C PRO A 408 32.59 1.19 15.93
N LEU A 409 33.70 0.49 15.67
CA LEU A 409 34.87 1.02 14.96
C LEU A 409 35.07 0.34 13.59
N GLU A 410 34.11 -0.49 13.16
CA GLU A 410 34.17 -1.20 11.88
C GLU A 410 33.92 -0.25 10.69
N THR A 411 32.73 0.35 10.63
CA THR A 411 32.32 1.28 9.56
C THR A 411 31.40 2.40 10.06
N VAL A 412 31.20 3.42 9.23
CA VAL A 412 30.25 4.52 9.50
C VAL A 412 28.81 4.00 9.57
N GLU A 413 28.45 3.02 8.74
CA GLU A 413 27.13 2.39 8.73
C GLU A 413 26.87 1.61 10.02
N ALA A 414 27.88 0.89 10.53
CA ALA A 414 27.79 0.20 11.82
C ALA A 414 27.57 1.21 12.96
N ARG A 415 28.30 2.34 12.94
CA ARG A 415 28.10 3.44 13.91
C ARG A 415 26.69 4.01 13.85
N LYS A 416 26.19 4.31 12.65
CA LYS A 416 24.83 4.86 12.44
C LYS A 416 23.75 3.90 12.96
N LYS A 417 23.81 2.62 12.59
CA LYS A 417 22.87 1.58 13.06
C LYS A 417 22.88 1.46 14.59
N TRP A 418 24.07 1.53 15.20
CA TRP A 418 24.18 1.53 16.65
C TRP A 418 23.54 2.76 17.29
N CYS A 419 23.83 3.98 16.79
CA CYS A 419 23.23 5.19 17.33
C CYS A 419 21.69 5.17 17.27
N GLU A 420 21.10 4.68 16.18
CA GLU A 420 19.64 4.53 16.03
C GLU A 420 19.08 3.50 17.02
N THR A 421 19.73 2.35 17.16
CA THR A 421 19.34 1.28 18.11
C THR A 421 19.47 1.75 19.55
N PHE A 422 20.59 2.41 19.87
CA PHE A 422 20.91 2.89 21.21
C PHE A 422 19.97 4.00 21.65
N ALA A 423 19.59 4.94 20.76
CA ALA A 423 18.63 5.99 21.08
C ALA A 423 17.29 5.44 21.57
N LYS A 424 16.88 4.27 21.05
CA LYS A 424 15.68 3.56 21.52
C LYS A 424 15.96 2.78 22.80
N LEU A 425 17.12 2.14 22.91
CA LEU A 425 17.51 1.35 24.08
C LEU A 425 17.73 2.21 25.33
N SER A 426 18.23 3.43 25.19
CA SER A 426 18.53 4.36 26.29
C SER A 426 17.31 5.12 26.79
N SER A 427 16.18 5.08 26.06
CA SER A 427 14.93 5.72 26.50
C SER A 427 14.43 5.13 27.83
N ASN A 428 13.94 6.00 28.72
CA ASN A 428 13.30 5.59 29.96
C ASN A 428 11.90 5.05 29.64
N SER A 429 11.77 3.72 29.62
CA SER A 429 10.51 3.01 29.42
C SER A 429 10.21 2.15 30.64
N GLU A 430 8.95 2.13 31.07
CA GLU A 430 8.47 1.22 32.12
C GLU A 430 8.35 -0.24 31.61
N GLN A 431 8.39 -0.46 30.29
CA GLN A 431 8.32 -1.79 29.68
C GLN A 431 9.65 -2.55 29.82
N GLN A 432 9.56 -3.87 29.97
CA GLN A 432 10.74 -4.74 30.01
C GLN A 432 11.43 -4.72 28.64
N LYS A 433 12.74 -4.48 28.64
CA LYS A 433 13.60 -4.52 27.46
C LYS A 433 14.17 -5.93 27.31
N ILE A 434 14.14 -6.48 26.10
CA ILE A 434 14.76 -7.77 25.79
C ILE A 434 15.82 -7.58 24.74
N ILE A 435 17.06 -7.87 25.09
CA ILE A 435 18.18 -7.88 24.15
C ILE A 435 18.42 -9.32 23.71
N ILE A 436 18.26 -9.61 22.43
CA ILE A 436 18.73 -10.85 21.81
C ILE A 436 20.09 -10.58 21.18
N THR A 437 21.07 -11.41 21.49
CA THR A 437 22.46 -11.22 21.05
C THR A 437 23.19 -12.53 20.82
N ASN A 438 24.13 -12.52 19.87
CA ASN A 438 25.13 -13.57 19.65
C ASN A 438 26.58 -13.02 19.77
N ILE A 439 26.76 -11.89 20.46
CA ILE A 439 28.08 -11.26 20.62
C ILE A 439 29.00 -12.19 21.43
N GLY A 440 30.12 -12.58 20.82
CA GLY A 440 31.07 -13.55 21.40
C GLY A 440 30.88 -14.97 20.86
N GLU A 441 29.87 -15.22 20.03
CA GLU A 441 29.66 -16.49 19.36
C GLU A 441 29.73 -16.33 17.84
N GLN A 442 30.93 -16.54 17.31
CA GLN A 442 31.19 -16.61 15.88
C GLN A 442 31.86 -17.96 15.64
N THR A 443 31.10 -19.06 15.71
CA THR A 443 31.65 -20.42 15.88
C THR A 443 32.64 -20.82 14.77
N HIS A 444 32.49 -20.27 13.57
CA HIS A 444 33.42 -20.42 12.45
C HIS A 444 34.85 -19.89 12.72
N ARG A 445 35.02 -18.98 13.69
CA ARG A 445 36.32 -18.46 14.15
C ARG A 445 36.60 -18.81 15.60
N SER A 446 35.61 -18.73 16.48
CA SER A 446 35.79 -18.90 17.93
C SER A 446 36.19 -20.32 18.32
N VAL A 447 35.67 -21.36 17.64
CA VAL A 447 36.04 -22.75 17.92
C VAL A 447 37.48 -23.03 17.47
N THR A 448 37.83 -22.62 16.25
CA THR A 448 39.21 -22.71 15.73
C THR A 448 40.18 -21.92 16.62
N GLY A 449 39.81 -20.70 17.01
CA GLY A 449 40.60 -19.85 17.89
C GLY A 449 40.79 -20.46 19.28
N TYR A 450 39.79 -21.15 19.83
CA TYR A 450 39.93 -21.87 21.09
C TYR A 450 40.88 -23.06 20.97
N VAL A 451 40.77 -23.86 19.89
CA VAL A 451 41.68 -24.99 19.65
C VAL A 451 43.12 -24.50 19.48
N GLU A 452 43.33 -23.40 18.74
CA GLU A 452 44.66 -22.77 18.61
C GLU A 452 45.17 -22.16 19.92
N PHE A 453 44.28 -21.61 20.75
CA PHE A 453 44.65 -21.09 22.06
C PHE A 453 45.13 -22.21 22.98
N VAL A 454 44.40 -23.32 23.03
CA VAL A 454 44.72 -24.48 23.87
C VAL A 454 46.03 -25.14 23.43
N SER A 455 46.30 -25.20 22.13
CA SER A 455 47.57 -25.76 21.63
C SER A 455 48.78 -24.88 21.97
N LYS A 456 48.61 -23.55 21.95
CA LYS A 456 49.69 -22.59 22.26
C LYS A 456 49.90 -22.37 23.75
N ASN A 457 48.85 -22.42 24.56
CA ASN A 457 48.88 -21.89 25.94
C ASN A 457 48.48 -22.91 27.02
N CYS A 458 47.95 -24.08 26.65
CA CYS A 458 47.38 -25.04 27.61
C CYS A 458 47.83 -26.49 27.35
N GLU A 459 48.98 -26.70 26.70
CA GLU A 459 49.55 -28.03 26.44
C GLU A 459 48.57 -29.00 25.74
N ASN A 460 47.71 -28.48 24.86
CA ASN A 460 46.64 -29.24 24.19
C ASN A 460 45.54 -29.79 25.12
N LYS A 461 45.46 -29.35 26.38
CA LYS A 461 44.47 -29.80 27.35
C LYS A 461 43.18 -28.98 27.27
N ILE A 462 42.14 -29.58 26.71
CA ILE A 462 40.79 -29.01 26.69
C ILE A 462 40.11 -29.28 28.03
N SER A 463 39.69 -28.21 28.70
CA SER A 463 39.07 -28.26 30.02
C SER A 463 38.26 -26.98 30.27
N ASP A 464 37.41 -26.99 31.28
CA ASP A 464 36.65 -25.79 31.67
C ASP A 464 37.61 -24.66 32.09
N ASP A 465 38.77 -24.98 32.67
CA ASP A 465 39.82 -24.00 33.04
C ASP A 465 40.47 -23.33 31.82
N SER A 466 40.88 -24.12 30.82
CA SER A 466 41.48 -23.59 29.59
C SER A 466 40.46 -22.80 28.76
N PHE A 467 39.19 -23.19 28.80
CA PHE A 467 38.10 -22.41 28.21
C PHE A 467 37.91 -21.06 28.91
N MET A 468 37.91 -21.05 30.25
CA MET A 468 37.82 -19.80 31.02
C MET A 468 39.01 -18.87 30.78
N GLN A 469 40.22 -19.41 30.60
CA GLN A 469 41.40 -18.64 30.24
C GLN A 469 41.27 -18.02 28.84
N PHE A 470 40.74 -18.78 27.87
CA PHE A 470 40.44 -18.27 26.53
C PHE A 470 39.42 -17.12 26.59
N ILE A 471 38.31 -17.28 27.31
CA ILE A 471 37.29 -16.22 27.42
C ILE A 471 37.88 -14.95 28.06
N LYS A 472 38.67 -15.09 29.13
CA LYS A 472 39.29 -13.96 29.82
C LYS A 472 40.33 -13.22 28.98
N THR A 473 40.93 -13.87 28.00
CA THR A 473 42.02 -13.29 27.18
C THR A 473 41.52 -12.81 25.83
N GLN A 474 40.73 -13.61 25.12
CA GLN A 474 40.33 -13.34 23.73
C GLN A 474 38.93 -12.74 23.61
N CYS A 475 38.02 -13.07 24.54
CA CYS A 475 36.61 -12.63 24.50
C CYS A 475 36.24 -11.63 25.61
N ASN A 476 37.25 -11.00 26.23
CA ASN A 476 37.06 -10.20 27.43
C ASN A 476 36.12 -9.00 27.21
N LEU A 477 36.33 -8.24 26.14
CA LEU A 477 35.53 -7.05 25.83
C LEU A 477 34.07 -7.41 25.53
N GLN A 478 33.84 -8.52 24.84
CA GLN A 478 32.51 -9.05 24.55
C GLN A 478 31.79 -9.42 25.86
N MET A 479 32.47 -10.11 26.78
CA MET A 479 31.89 -10.45 28.08
C MET A 479 31.60 -9.20 28.92
N GLN A 480 32.48 -8.19 28.91
CA GLN A 480 32.22 -6.91 29.58
C GLN A 480 31.00 -6.20 29.00
N LEU A 481 30.82 -6.22 27.68
CA LEU A 481 29.64 -5.65 27.02
C LEU A 481 28.35 -6.39 27.41
N LEU A 482 28.36 -7.73 27.42
CA LEU A 482 27.20 -8.52 27.86
C LEU A 482 26.84 -8.22 29.33
N ILE A 483 27.84 -8.04 30.19
CA ILE A 483 27.62 -7.60 31.58
C ILE A 483 26.99 -6.21 31.63
N LYS A 484 27.44 -5.26 30.79
CA LYS A 484 26.81 -3.93 30.69
C LYS A 484 25.34 -4.04 30.28
N PHE A 485 25.02 -4.86 29.29
CA PHE A 485 23.62 -5.12 28.90
C PHE A 485 22.78 -5.71 30.03
N CYS A 486 23.30 -6.70 30.77
CA CYS A 486 22.58 -7.30 31.90
C CYS A 486 22.35 -6.34 33.08
N LYS A 487 23.15 -5.26 33.17
CA LYS A 487 23.02 -4.24 34.21
C LYS A 487 22.09 -3.09 33.85
N LEU A 488 21.60 -3.05 32.60
CA LEU A 488 20.61 -2.05 32.19
C LEU A 488 19.31 -2.21 33.00
N PRO A 489 18.67 -1.11 33.42
CA PRO A 489 17.43 -1.17 34.16
C PRO A 489 16.34 -1.89 33.36
N ASN A 490 15.54 -2.72 34.03
CA ASN A 490 14.41 -3.45 33.46
C ASN A 490 14.74 -4.24 32.17
N THR A 491 15.96 -4.77 32.07
CA THR A 491 16.48 -5.38 30.85
C THR A 491 16.79 -6.86 31.07
N LYS A 492 16.35 -7.69 30.14
CA LYS A 492 16.64 -9.12 30.07
C LYS A 492 17.48 -9.41 28.83
N VAL A 493 18.56 -10.17 28.97
CA VAL A 493 19.44 -10.52 27.85
C VAL A 493 19.26 -12.00 27.52
N ILE A 494 18.96 -12.32 26.27
CA ILE A 494 18.88 -13.67 25.73
C ILE A 494 20.03 -13.85 24.74
N PHE A 495 20.97 -14.70 25.13
CA PHE A 495 22.08 -15.10 24.29
C PHE A 495 21.66 -16.28 23.39
N VAL A 496 21.83 -16.15 22.08
CA VAL A 496 21.42 -17.14 21.08
C VAL A 496 22.63 -17.73 20.39
N THR A 497 22.68 -19.06 20.33
CA THR A 497 23.79 -19.77 19.68
C THR A 497 23.66 -19.86 18.18
N ASP A 498 24.79 -20.03 17.48
CA ASP A 498 24.86 -20.21 16.03
C ASP A 498 23.97 -21.41 15.59
N PRO A 499 23.45 -21.39 14.34
CA PRO A 499 22.68 -22.50 13.78
C PRO A 499 23.48 -23.81 13.84
N PRO A 500 22.86 -24.95 14.18
CA PRO A 500 23.53 -26.26 14.24
C PRO A 500 23.83 -26.88 12.85
N THR A 501 24.12 -26.08 11.83
CA THR A 501 24.26 -26.48 10.42
C THR A 501 25.66 -26.94 10.01
N GLN A 502 26.65 -26.92 10.93
CA GLN A 502 28.06 -27.22 10.63
C GLN A 502 28.32 -28.69 10.23
N LEU A 503 27.34 -29.58 10.42
CA LEU A 503 27.43 -31.02 10.18
C LEU A 503 27.61 -31.45 8.71
N PHE A 504 27.26 -30.60 7.76
CA PHE A 504 27.26 -30.96 6.33
C PHE A 504 28.53 -30.57 5.58
N GLN A 505 29.48 -29.92 6.25
CA GLN A 505 30.84 -29.82 5.72
C GLN A 505 31.54 -31.16 6.00
N GLN A 506 31.64 -32.05 5.00
CA GLN A 506 32.24 -33.40 5.11
C GLN A 506 33.61 -33.43 5.82
N SER A 507 34.35 -32.32 5.85
CA SER A 507 35.65 -32.19 6.54
C SER A 507 35.57 -31.90 8.05
N LEU A 508 34.37 -31.70 8.63
CA LEU A 508 34.16 -31.32 10.03
C LEU A 508 33.38 -32.35 10.86
N GLU A 509 32.88 -33.43 10.26
CA GLU A 509 32.06 -34.45 10.95
C GLU A 509 32.77 -35.04 12.18
N ASP A 510 34.04 -35.43 12.04
CA ASP A 510 34.88 -35.94 13.13
C ASP A 510 35.22 -34.89 14.20
N LYS A 511 35.01 -33.60 13.93
CA LYS A 511 35.39 -32.46 14.78
C LYS A 511 34.20 -31.82 15.49
N LEU A 512 32.98 -32.30 15.26
CA LEU A 512 31.75 -31.73 15.81
C LEU A 512 31.72 -31.70 17.35
N HIS A 513 32.44 -32.63 17.99
CA HIS A 513 32.57 -32.66 19.44
C HIS A 513 33.20 -31.37 20.02
N PHE A 514 34.02 -30.64 19.25
CA PHE A 514 34.53 -29.33 19.65
C PHE A 514 33.47 -28.24 19.66
N TRP A 515 32.57 -28.20 18.66
CA TRP A 515 31.44 -27.27 18.63
C TRP A 515 30.45 -27.58 19.76
N ARG A 516 30.10 -28.86 19.97
CA ARG A 516 29.26 -29.27 21.10
C ARG A 516 29.86 -28.88 22.45
N TYR A 517 31.17 -29.04 22.60
CA TYR A 517 31.88 -28.63 23.82
C TYR A 517 31.88 -27.11 23.99
N TYR A 518 32.17 -26.36 22.91
CA TYR A 518 32.16 -24.91 22.90
C TYR A 518 30.78 -24.35 23.29
N ASP A 519 29.71 -24.78 22.60
CA ASP A 519 28.32 -24.36 22.85
C ASP A 519 27.93 -24.59 24.31
N LYS A 520 28.30 -25.76 24.86
CA LYS A 520 28.07 -26.10 26.27
C LYS A 520 28.80 -25.17 27.22
N CYS A 521 30.08 -24.90 26.97
CA CYS A 521 30.90 -24.08 27.83
C CYS A 521 30.52 -22.60 27.77
N ILE A 522 30.35 -22.03 26.57
CA ILE A 522 29.92 -20.62 26.42
C ILE A 522 28.54 -20.42 27.04
N SER A 523 27.60 -21.36 26.87
CA SER A 523 26.28 -21.32 27.50
C SER A 523 26.37 -21.26 29.03
N LYS A 524 27.33 -21.96 29.66
CA LYS A 524 27.55 -21.86 31.12
C LYS A 524 28.11 -20.49 31.51
N VAL A 525 29.08 -19.99 30.74
CA VAL A 525 29.75 -18.71 31.01
C VAL A 525 28.74 -17.56 30.92
N VAL A 526 27.99 -17.44 29.83
CA VAL A 526 27.05 -16.32 29.64
C VAL A 526 25.88 -16.39 30.63
N LYS A 527 25.47 -17.60 31.06
CA LYS A 527 24.51 -17.75 32.18
C LYS A 527 25.07 -17.20 33.48
N SER A 528 26.35 -17.45 33.77
CA SER A 528 26.98 -17.00 35.02
C SER A 528 27.09 -15.48 35.13
N ILE A 529 27.07 -14.75 34.01
CA ILE A 529 27.10 -13.28 33.97
C ILE A 529 25.70 -12.63 33.92
N GLY A 530 24.63 -13.44 33.89
CA GLY A 530 23.25 -12.96 33.97
C GLY A 530 22.40 -13.10 32.70
N CYS A 531 22.93 -13.67 31.61
CA CYS A 531 22.14 -13.91 30.39
C CYS A 531 21.25 -15.16 30.53
N ASP A 532 20.04 -15.08 30.00
CA ASP A 532 19.32 -16.28 29.56
C ASP A 532 19.99 -16.84 28.30
N VAL A 533 19.88 -18.15 28.07
CA VAL A 533 20.48 -18.79 26.88
C VAL A 533 19.43 -19.55 26.09
N PHE A 534 19.40 -19.29 24.79
CA PHE A 534 18.76 -20.11 23.78
C PHE A 534 19.85 -20.87 23.01
N ASN A 535 20.03 -22.15 23.35
CA ASN A 535 20.98 -23.00 22.65
C ASN A 535 20.26 -23.66 21.47
N ALA A 536 20.50 -23.16 20.26
CA ALA A 536 19.89 -23.61 19.02
C ALA A 536 20.17 -25.09 18.74
N ARG A 537 21.38 -25.58 19.04
CA ARG A 537 21.74 -27.00 18.91
C ARG A 537 20.92 -27.90 19.81
N VAL A 538 20.67 -27.48 21.05
CA VAL A 538 19.82 -28.23 21.99
C VAL A 538 18.35 -28.17 21.58
N HIS A 539 17.90 -27.05 21.00
CA HIS A 539 16.49 -26.85 20.64
C HIS A 539 16.11 -27.59 19.34
N PHE A 540 16.86 -27.38 18.26
CA PHE A 540 16.58 -27.95 16.94
C PHE A 540 17.20 -29.34 16.72
N GLY A 541 18.13 -29.74 17.59
CA GLY A 541 19.02 -30.87 17.33
C GLY A 541 20.13 -30.50 16.35
N ASP A 542 21.14 -31.37 16.22
CA ASP A 542 22.15 -31.25 15.18
C ASP A 542 22.05 -32.38 14.14
N VAL A 543 21.59 -33.57 14.49
CA VAL A 543 21.40 -34.68 13.55
C VAL A 543 20.04 -34.60 12.85
N GLY A 544 20.01 -34.72 11.52
CA GLY A 544 18.78 -34.86 10.75
C GLY A 544 17.96 -33.58 10.54
N LEU A 545 18.62 -32.42 10.53
CA LEU A 545 17.95 -31.13 10.27
C LEU A 545 17.24 -31.13 8.90
N PRO A 546 16.02 -30.56 8.79
CA PRO A 546 15.30 -30.46 7.53
C PRO A 546 16.09 -29.71 6.45
N GLU A 547 15.98 -30.15 5.18
CA GLU A 547 16.66 -29.48 4.06
C GLU A 547 16.34 -27.99 3.93
N LYS A 548 15.12 -27.60 4.29
CA LYS A 548 14.67 -26.20 4.32
C LYS A 548 15.49 -25.28 5.25
N TYR A 549 16.23 -25.84 6.22
CA TYR A 549 17.02 -25.05 7.17
C TYR A 549 18.40 -24.65 6.65
N PHE A 550 18.79 -25.11 5.46
CA PHE A 550 20.10 -24.82 4.90
C PHE A 550 20.12 -23.54 4.06
N SER A 551 21.24 -22.82 4.09
CA SER A 551 21.44 -21.62 3.26
C SER A 551 21.68 -22.03 1.81
N GLY A 552 20.89 -21.49 0.87
CA GLY A 552 21.08 -21.69 -0.56
C GLY A 552 22.22 -20.85 -1.17
N LYS A 553 23.01 -20.14 -0.35
CA LYS A 553 24.09 -19.27 -0.84
C LYS A 553 25.38 -20.06 -1.09
N HIS A 554 25.99 -19.82 -2.24
CA HIS A 554 27.34 -20.27 -2.56
C HIS A 554 28.31 -19.08 -2.42
N PHE A 555 29.44 -19.29 -1.74
CA PHE A 555 30.56 -18.36 -1.78
C PHE A 555 31.17 -18.33 -3.20
N ASN A 556 31.90 -17.26 -3.54
CA ASN A 556 32.53 -17.07 -4.87
C ASN A 556 33.50 -18.19 -5.28
N ASN A 557 33.89 -19.07 -4.34
CA ASN A 557 34.72 -20.25 -4.58
C ASN A 557 33.90 -21.55 -4.80
N GLY A 558 32.57 -21.45 -4.93
CA GLY A 558 31.65 -22.58 -5.13
C GLY A 558 31.24 -23.32 -3.85
N GLN A 559 31.79 -22.98 -2.68
CA GLN A 559 31.44 -23.62 -1.41
C GLN A 559 30.09 -23.12 -0.90
N VAL A 560 29.26 -24.04 -0.40
CA VAL A 560 27.95 -23.73 0.22
C VAL A 560 28.17 -23.05 1.59
N ASP A 561 27.34 -22.06 1.91
CA ASP A 561 27.32 -21.33 3.18
C ASP A 561 26.75 -22.19 4.33
N TRP A 562 27.57 -23.09 4.87
CA TRP A 562 27.19 -23.97 5.97
C TRP A 562 27.14 -23.30 7.34
N PHE A 563 27.54 -22.03 7.44
CA PHE A 563 27.63 -21.29 8.71
C PHE A 563 26.38 -20.48 9.04
N HIS A 564 25.47 -20.31 8.08
CA HIS A 564 24.17 -19.71 8.32
C HIS A 564 23.04 -20.67 7.95
N GLY A 565 21.91 -20.57 8.67
CA GLY A 565 20.66 -21.20 8.25
C GLY A 565 20.01 -20.53 7.02
N GLY A 566 19.11 -21.25 6.38
CA GLY A 566 18.16 -20.73 5.39
C GLY A 566 17.04 -19.90 6.04
N GLU A 567 16.15 -19.33 5.23
CA GLU A 567 15.07 -18.47 5.74
C GLU A 567 14.15 -19.20 6.71
N ALA A 568 13.73 -20.42 6.36
CA ALA A 568 12.86 -21.23 7.21
C ALA A 568 13.47 -21.57 8.59
N TYR A 569 14.80 -21.61 8.70
CA TYR A 569 15.45 -21.77 10.01
C TYR A 569 15.26 -20.51 10.88
N TYR A 570 15.42 -19.32 10.30
CA TYR A 570 15.28 -18.07 11.05
C TYR A 570 13.83 -17.76 11.40
N ASP A 571 12.88 -18.19 10.57
CA ASP A 571 11.45 -18.11 10.88
C ASP A 571 11.13 -18.98 12.11
N ASP A 572 11.55 -20.25 12.10
CA ASP A 572 11.31 -21.18 13.22
C ASP A 572 12.10 -20.76 14.50
N LEU A 573 13.32 -20.22 14.34
CA LEU A 573 14.09 -19.63 15.45
C LEU A 573 13.39 -18.40 16.05
N GLY A 574 12.84 -17.54 15.20
CA GLY A 574 12.06 -16.37 15.62
C GLY A 574 10.89 -16.80 16.50
N LEU A 575 10.07 -17.75 16.03
CA LEU A 575 8.94 -18.30 16.79
C LEU A 575 9.36 -18.87 18.15
N ALA A 576 10.38 -19.72 18.17
CA ALA A 576 10.86 -20.35 19.41
C ALA A 576 11.39 -19.33 20.44
N LEU A 577 12.03 -18.25 19.96
CA LEU A 577 12.48 -17.15 20.83
C LEU A 577 11.30 -16.37 21.41
N LEU A 578 10.27 -16.10 20.60
CA LEU A 578 9.06 -15.41 21.04
C LEU A 578 8.29 -16.21 22.10
N GLU A 579 8.18 -17.53 21.92
CA GLU A 579 7.60 -18.43 22.93
C GLU A 579 8.35 -18.36 24.26
N LYS A 580 9.69 -18.36 24.20
CA LYS A 580 10.55 -18.25 25.39
C LYS A 580 10.40 -16.91 26.09
N ILE A 581 10.15 -15.85 25.34
CA ILE A 581 9.94 -14.49 25.84
C ILE A 581 8.56 -14.37 26.50
N ASN A 582 7.52 -14.90 25.86
CA ASN A 582 6.11 -14.66 26.21
C ASN A 582 5.49 -15.72 27.13
N LYS A 583 6.20 -16.31 28.10
CA LYS A 583 5.69 -17.42 28.95
C LYS A 583 4.37 -17.08 29.71
N LYS A 584 3.24 -17.18 29.00
CA LYS A 584 1.86 -17.48 29.42
C LYS A 584 0.76 -17.46 28.32
N SER A 585 1.03 -17.22 27.03
CA SER A 585 -0.08 -16.98 26.07
C SER A 585 -0.20 -17.90 24.83
N TYR A 586 0.51 -19.03 24.74
CA TYR A 586 0.52 -19.86 23.51
C TYR A 586 -0.03 -21.30 23.63
N ILE A 587 -0.81 -21.65 24.67
CA ILE A 587 -1.33 -23.05 24.82
C ILE A 587 -2.70 -23.29 24.16
N SER A 588 -3.39 -22.30 23.59
CA SER A 588 -4.75 -22.54 23.03
C SER A 588 -4.84 -22.74 21.51
N ALA A 589 -3.73 -22.79 20.76
CA ALA A 589 -3.79 -22.82 19.29
C ALA A 589 -3.44 -24.18 18.63
N ILE A 590 -3.07 -25.22 19.39
CA ILE A 590 -2.62 -26.51 18.81
C ILE A 590 -3.54 -27.70 19.18
N SER A 591 -4.60 -27.49 19.97
CA SER A 591 -5.57 -28.56 20.23
C SER A 591 -6.63 -28.74 19.13
N HIS A 592 -6.54 -28.03 18.00
CA HIS A 592 -7.50 -28.16 16.87
C HIS A 592 -6.87 -28.53 15.52
N SER A 593 -5.56 -28.77 15.45
CA SER A 593 -4.91 -29.33 14.24
C SER A 593 -4.61 -30.84 14.36
N ASP A 594 -4.55 -31.40 15.57
CA ASP A 594 -4.31 -32.84 15.77
C ASP A 594 -5.60 -33.69 15.76
N GLU A 595 -6.79 -33.08 15.83
CA GLU A 595 -8.07 -33.82 15.73
C GLU A 595 -8.55 -34.04 14.28
N MET A 596 -7.97 -33.37 13.27
CA MET A 596 -8.28 -33.65 11.85
C MET A 596 -7.35 -34.68 11.21
N SER A 597 -6.19 -34.97 11.81
CA SER A 597 -5.25 -35.99 11.33
C SER A 597 -5.64 -37.41 11.72
N ASN A 598 -6.47 -37.59 12.75
CA ASN A 598 -6.91 -38.89 13.27
C ASN A 598 -8.33 -39.30 12.84
N LYS A 599 -8.95 -38.61 11.85
CA LYS A 599 -10.25 -38.99 11.27
C LYS A 599 -10.20 -39.45 9.81
N LEU A 600 -9.00 -39.77 9.30
CA LEU A 600 -8.81 -40.38 7.98
C LEU A 600 -8.14 -41.77 8.04
N SER A 601 -8.13 -42.42 9.22
CA SER A 601 -7.67 -43.80 9.40
C SER A 601 -8.45 -44.58 10.47
N ALA A 602 -9.79 -44.49 10.43
CA ALA A 602 -10.69 -45.42 11.12
C ALA A 602 -11.99 -45.62 10.33
#